data_AF-A0A352QRE1-F1
#
_entry.id   AF-A0A352QRE1-F1
#
_cell.length_a   1.000
_cell.length_b   1.000
_cell.length_c   1.000
_cell.angle_alpha   90.00
_cell.angle_beta   90.00
_cell.angle_gamma   90.00
#
_symmetry.space_group_name_H-M   'P 1'
#
loop_
_entity.id
_entity.type
_entity.pdbx_description
1 polymer ?
#
loop_
_entity_poly.entity_id
_entity_poly.type
_entity_poly.pdbx_seq_one_letter_code
_entity_poly.pdbx_strand_id
1 'polypeptide(L)'
;MLFAAVFSLLAPLASAQQAAVLRRPVEPVVAPVQATEVDKDAVIQRLREKNRELREENARLQARIEAMTALGGSEVRAYCASPSESRTTAGASESCGAYTCNATSGLCRDRCASSDQCDSSARCDIPSGTCIAVPQS
;
A
#
# COMPACT_ATOMS: atom_id res chain seq x y z
N MET A 1 -46.23 5.24 6.43
CA MET A 1 -46.34 3.80 6.76
C MET A 1 -45.21 3.51 7.74
N LEU A 2 -45.28 3.62 9.07
CA LEU A 2 -46.19 3.15 10.12
C LEU A 2 -46.26 1.62 10.28
N PHE A 3 -45.67 1.21 11.41
CA PHE A 3 -45.86 0.03 12.26
C PHE A 3 -44.91 -1.17 12.18
N ALA A 4 -44.27 -1.37 13.33
CA ALA A 4 -43.56 -2.53 13.81
C ALA A 4 -44.50 -3.70 14.14
N ALA A 5 -43.99 -4.92 14.05
CA ALA A 5 -44.48 -6.13 14.71
C ALA A 5 -43.25 -7.06 14.85
N VAL A 6 -42.61 -7.20 16.02
CA VAL A 6 -43.06 -7.91 17.23
C VAL A 6 -43.68 -9.26 16.87
N PHE A 7 -42.83 -10.28 16.76
CA PHE A 7 -43.27 -11.68 16.72
C PHE A 7 -43.01 -12.32 18.08
N SER A 8 -44.09 -12.52 18.81
CA SER A 8 -44.15 -13.18 20.11
C SER A 8 -44.01 -14.70 20.01
N LEU A 9 -43.22 -15.25 20.93
CA LEU A 9 -43.41 -16.48 21.71
C LEU A 9 -44.32 -17.58 21.15
N LEU A 10 -43.74 -18.77 20.92
CA LEU A 10 -44.40 -20.07 21.13
C LEU A 10 -43.34 -21.10 21.54
N ALA A 11 -43.37 -21.48 22.82
CA ALA A 11 -42.73 -22.68 23.33
C ALA A 11 -43.73 -23.84 23.31
N PRO A 12 -43.28 -25.06 23.00
CA PRO A 12 -43.81 -26.26 23.64
C PRO A 12 -42.72 -27.04 24.38
N LEU A 13 -42.97 -27.27 25.67
CA LEU A 13 -42.37 -28.32 26.48
C LEU A 13 -42.91 -29.67 26.00
N ALA A 14 -42.05 -30.62 25.65
CA ALA A 14 -42.38 -32.04 25.69
C ALA A 14 -41.11 -32.90 25.78
N SER A 15 -41.06 -33.67 26.86
CA SER A 15 -39.99 -34.54 27.32
C SER A 15 -39.86 -35.80 26.45
N ALA A 16 -38.64 -36.14 26.02
CA ALA A 16 -38.30 -37.47 25.51
C ALA A 16 -37.25 -38.10 26.42
N GLN A 17 -37.58 -39.30 26.89
CA GLN A 17 -36.87 -40.06 27.90
C GLN A 17 -35.67 -40.84 27.31
N GLN A 18 -34.79 -41.26 28.23
CA GLN A 18 -33.92 -42.44 28.17
C GLN A 18 -32.71 -42.40 27.20
N ALA A 19 -31.52 -42.34 27.78
CA ALA A 19 -30.83 -43.56 28.22
C ALA A 19 -29.59 -43.15 29.04
N ALA A 20 -29.52 -43.62 30.28
CA ALA A 20 -28.31 -43.49 31.10
C ALA A 20 -27.23 -44.38 30.49
N VAL A 21 -26.40 -43.82 29.60
CA VAL A 21 -25.15 -44.42 29.20
C VAL A 21 -24.23 -44.32 30.42
N LEU A 22 -23.98 -45.47 31.06
CA LEU A 22 -22.90 -45.65 32.04
C LEU A 22 -21.56 -45.31 31.36
N ARG A 23 -21.20 -44.03 31.36
CA ARG A 23 -19.86 -43.59 31.01
C ARG A 23 -18.95 -44.02 32.14
N ARG A 24 -18.07 -44.98 31.85
CA ARG A 24 -16.85 -45.23 32.65
C ARG A 24 -16.21 -43.88 32.96
N PRO A 25 -15.85 -43.59 34.23
CA PRO A 25 -15.01 -42.44 34.50
C PRO A 25 -13.68 -42.68 33.78
N VAL A 26 -13.46 -41.96 32.68
CA VAL A 26 -12.12 -41.77 32.15
C VAL A 26 -11.48 -40.82 33.13
N GLU A 27 -10.60 -41.34 33.98
CA GLU A 27 -9.69 -40.48 34.74
C GLU A 27 -9.02 -39.53 33.75
N PRO A 28 -9.05 -38.21 34.01
CA PRO A 28 -8.26 -37.31 33.20
C PRO A 28 -6.80 -37.70 33.42
N VAL A 29 -6.17 -38.27 32.40
CA VAL A 29 -4.71 -38.31 32.34
C VAL A 29 -4.29 -36.84 32.22
N VAL A 30 -4.11 -36.19 33.37
CA VAL A 30 -3.42 -34.92 33.47
C VAL A 30 -1.97 -35.25 33.17
N ALA A 31 -1.63 -35.30 31.88
CA ALA A 31 -0.25 -35.26 31.46
C ALA A 31 0.35 -34.00 32.13
N PRO A 32 1.48 -34.10 32.84
CA PRO A 32 2.13 -32.92 33.36
C PRO A 32 2.46 -32.05 32.15
N VAL A 33 1.81 -30.89 32.06
CA VAL A 33 2.24 -29.81 31.19
C VAL A 33 3.59 -29.41 31.75
N GLN A 34 4.67 -29.98 31.21
CA GLN A 34 6.01 -29.51 31.48
C GLN A 34 6.05 -28.10 30.90
N ALA A 35 5.80 -27.11 31.76
CA ALA A 35 6.15 -25.74 31.46
C ALA A 35 7.66 -25.74 31.28
N THR A 36 8.12 -25.87 30.03
CA THR A 36 9.50 -25.57 29.68
C THR A 36 9.73 -24.15 30.14
N GLU A 37 10.47 -24.02 31.23
CA GLU A 37 10.82 -22.75 31.85
C GLU A 37 11.57 -21.95 30.78
N VAL A 38 10.88 -20.99 30.18
CA VAL A 38 11.46 -20.15 29.13
C VAL A 38 12.60 -19.40 29.79
N ASP A 39 13.82 -19.61 29.29
CA ASP A 39 15.01 -18.88 29.72
C ASP A 39 14.80 -17.39 29.41
N LYS A 40 14.34 -16.66 30.44
CA LYS A 40 13.96 -15.26 30.34
C LYS A 40 15.16 -14.39 29.97
N ASP A 41 16.35 -14.76 30.42
CA ASP A 41 17.57 -13.98 30.17
C ASP A 41 18.02 -14.14 28.72
N ALA A 42 18.00 -15.36 28.18
CA ALA A 42 18.26 -15.60 26.77
C ALA A 42 17.26 -14.87 25.86
N VAL A 43 15.98 -14.85 26.24
CA VAL A 43 14.94 -14.11 25.51
C VAL A 43 15.16 -12.60 25.58
N ILE A 44 15.48 -12.05 26.76
CA ILE A 44 15.76 -10.62 26.94
C ILE A 44 16.95 -10.19 26.09
N GLN A 45 18.03 -10.96 26.05
CA GLN A 45 19.21 -10.63 25.23
C GLN A 45 18.87 -10.65 23.74
N ARG A 46 18.16 -11.67 23.27
CA ARG A 46 17.69 -11.75 21.87
C ARG A 46 16.80 -10.54 21.51
N LEU A 47 15.91 -10.13 22.40
CA LEU A 47 15.03 -8.99 22.19
C LEU A 47 15.81 -7.67 22.15
N ARG A 48 16.85 -7.51 22.97
CA ARG A 48 17.72 -6.32 22.95
C ARG A 48 18.51 -6.21 21.66
N GLU A 49 19.08 -7.32 21.21
CA GLU A 49 19.81 -7.41 19.94
C GLU A 49 18.90 -7.07 18.76
N LYS A 50 17.72 -7.67 18.71
CA LYS A 50 16.74 -7.38 17.65
C LYS A 50 16.23 -5.94 17.70
N ASN A 51 16.05 -5.36 18.89
CA ASN A 51 15.70 -3.94 19.00
C ASN A 51 16.81 -3.02 18.47
N ARG A 52 18.08 -3.36 18.69
CA ARG A 52 19.20 -2.59 18.15
C ARG A 52 19.21 -2.66 16.62
N GLU A 53 19.11 -3.86 16.05
CA GLU A 53 19.02 -4.08 14.60
C GLU A 53 17.86 -3.29 13.98
N LEU A 54 16.67 -3.38 14.55
CA LEU A 54 15.49 -2.66 14.06
C LEU A 54 15.64 -1.14 14.15
N ARG A 55 16.37 -0.61 15.14
CA ARG A 55 16.64 0.83 15.23
C ARG A 55 17.60 1.29 14.14
N GLU A 56 18.64 0.51 13.86
CA GLU A 56 19.59 0.79 12.78
C GLU A 56 18.89 0.72 11.41
N GLU A 57 18.03 -0.28 11.21
CA GLU A 57 17.24 -0.40 9.98
C GLU A 57 16.26 0.78 9.82
N ASN A 58 15.55 1.16 10.88
CA ASN A 58 14.65 2.33 10.84
C ASN A 58 15.41 3.61 10.48
N ALA A 59 16.57 3.86 11.09
CA ALA A 59 17.39 5.02 10.79
C ALA A 59 17.82 5.04 9.31
N ARG A 60 18.24 3.88 8.78
CA ARG A 60 18.61 3.72 7.36
C ARG A 60 17.43 3.97 6.43
N LEU A 61 16.26 3.40 6.73
CA LEU A 61 15.05 3.57 5.92
C LEU A 61 14.58 5.02 5.93
N GLN A 62 14.63 5.68 7.10
CA GLN A 62 14.26 7.07 7.23
C GLN A 62 15.18 7.98 6.43
N ALA A 63 16.50 7.78 6.51
CA ALA A 63 17.47 8.52 5.68
C ALA A 63 17.21 8.33 4.18
N ARG A 64 16.80 7.13 3.75
CA ARG A 64 16.44 6.87 2.35
C ARG A 64 15.15 7.56 1.93
N ILE A 65 14.13 7.57 2.79
CA ILE A 65 12.89 8.32 2.53
C ILE A 65 13.22 9.80 2.36
N GLU A 66 14.06 10.36 3.23
CA GLU A 66 14.50 11.75 3.12
C GLU A 66 15.25 11.99 1.81
N ALA A 67 16.17 11.09 1.41
CA ALA A 67 16.88 11.20 0.15
C ALA A 67 15.96 11.17 -1.09
N MET A 68 14.81 10.48 -1.01
CA MET A 68 13.82 10.38 -2.10
C MET A 68 12.78 11.51 -2.10
N THR A 69 12.47 12.10 -0.94
CA THR A 69 11.32 13.00 -0.77
C THR A 69 11.70 14.44 -0.43
N ALA A 70 12.92 14.69 0.06
CA ALA A 70 13.39 16.05 0.27
C ALA A 70 13.62 16.76 -1.08
N LEU A 71 13.31 18.06 -1.15
CA LEU A 71 13.63 18.88 -2.32
C LEU A 71 15.15 18.87 -2.56
N GLY A 72 15.57 18.45 -3.76
CA GLY A 72 16.99 18.30 -4.08
C GLY A 72 17.66 17.07 -3.45
N GLY A 73 16.90 16.15 -2.87
CA GLY A 73 17.42 14.88 -2.35
C GLY A 73 18.09 14.05 -3.44
N SER A 74 19.10 13.27 -3.06
CA SER A 74 19.95 12.53 -3.99
C SER A 74 19.25 11.39 -4.72
N GLU A 75 18.10 10.94 -4.23
CA GLU A 75 17.29 9.87 -4.83
C GLU A 75 15.94 10.40 -5.36
N VAL A 76 15.78 11.72 -5.47
CA VAL A 76 14.57 12.30 -6.08
C VAL A 76 14.48 11.88 -7.53
N ARG A 77 13.33 11.33 -7.91
CA ARG A 77 13.06 10.83 -9.25
C ARG A 77 11.82 11.47 -9.84
N ALA A 78 11.90 11.83 -11.11
CA ALA A 78 10.74 12.23 -11.89
C ALA A 78 10.00 10.99 -12.44
N TYR A 79 8.70 11.13 -12.62
CA TYR A 79 7.83 10.12 -13.21
C TYR A 79 6.61 10.79 -13.87
N CYS A 80 6.06 10.15 -14.89
CA CYS A 80 4.83 10.63 -15.52
C CYS A 80 3.62 10.17 -14.71
N ALA A 81 2.88 11.13 -14.14
CA ALA A 81 1.60 10.84 -13.49
C ALA A 81 0.47 10.64 -14.52
N SER A 82 0.58 11.33 -15.65
CA SER A 82 -0.28 11.17 -16.82
C SER A 82 0.52 11.53 -18.08
N PRO A 83 -0.04 11.34 -19.30
CA PRO A 83 0.62 11.78 -20.52
C PRO A 83 0.93 13.29 -20.57
N SER A 84 0.25 14.13 -19.78
CA SER A 84 0.41 15.58 -19.78
C SER A 84 0.92 16.15 -18.45
N GLU A 85 1.34 15.30 -17.51
CA GLU A 85 1.79 15.71 -16.17
C GLU A 85 3.02 14.91 -15.71
N SER A 86 4.09 15.65 -15.38
CA SER A 86 5.29 15.16 -14.73
C SER A 86 5.20 15.39 -13.22
N ARG A 87 5.68 14.44 -12.42
CA ARG A 87 5.78 14.54 -10.96
C ARG A 87 7.11 14.04 -10.46
N THR A 88 7.47 14.46 -9.26
CA THR A 88 8.67 13.97 -8.57
C THR A 88 8.30 13.26 -7.27
N THR A 89 9.17 12.37 -6.81
CA THR A 89 9.04 11.73 -5.48
C THR A 89 9.10 12.75 -4.32
N ALA A 90 9.63 13.95 -4.58
CA ALA A 90 9.61 15.07 -3.64
C ALA A 90 8.29 15.88 -3.67
N GLY A 91 7.31 15.49 -4.48
CA GLY A 91 5.99 16.10 -4.52
C GLY A 91 5.82 17.30 -5.45
N ALA A 92 6.88 17.74 -6.15
CA ALA A 92 6.74 18.73 -7.22
C ALA A 92 5.98 18.13 -8.42
N SER A 93 5.13 18.92 -9.06
CA SER A 93 4.39 18.57 -10.27
C SER A 93 4.47 19.67 -11.32
N GLU A 94 4.38 19.27 -12.59
CA GLU A 94 4.44 20.16 -13.75
C GLU A 94 3.49 19.66 -14.85
N SER A 95 2.74 20.58 -15.45
CA SER A 95 1.97 20.30 -16.66
C SER A 95 2.85 20.46 -17.90
N CYS A 96 2.83 19.48 -18.79
CA CYS A 96 3.68 19.46 -19.98
C CYS A 96 3.19 20.37 -21.12
N GLY A 97 2.06 21.06 -20.95
CA GLY A 97 1.52 22.00 -21.93
C GLY A 97 1.23 21.33 -23.27
N ALA A 98 1.90 21.80 -24.33
CA ALA A 98 1.75 21.27 -25.69
C ALA A 98 2.49 19.94 -25.92
N TYR A 99 3.26 19.47 -24.96
CA TYR A 99 4.08 18.26 -25.04
C TYR A 99 3.51 17.13 -24.18
N THR A 100 3.92 15.90 -24.47
CA THR A 100 3.68 14.76 -23.59
C THR A 100 4.84 14.53 -22.61
N CYS A 101 4.54 13.87 -21.49
CA CYS A 101 5.55 13.41 -20.54
C CYS A 101 6.37 12.26 -21.15
N ASN A 102 7.69 12.30 -20.96
CA ASN A 102 8.59 11.27 -21.43
C ASN A 102 8.63 10.11 -20.42
N ALA A 103 8.07 8.96 -20.80
CA ALA A 103 8.02 7.77 -19.93
C ALA A 103 9.40 7.25 -19.48
N THR A 104 10.48 7.59 -20.18
CA THR A 104 11.84 7.17 -19.84
C THR A 104 12.49 8.09 -18.80
N SER A 105 12.39 9.41 -18.98
CA SER A 105 12.98 10.38 -18.03
C SER A 105 12.05 10.76 -16.89
N GLY A 106 10.74 10.55 -17.07
CA GLY A 106 9.70 11.02 -16.15
C GLY A 106 9.44 12.53 -16.21
N LEU A 107 10.12 13.26 -17.09
CA LEU A 107 10.00 14.71 -17.25
C LEU A 107 9.17 15.06 -18.48
N CYS A 108 8.61 16.27 -18.49
CA CYS A 108 7.97 16.81 -19.69
C CYS A 108 8.99 16.93 -20.83
N ARG A 109 8.55 16.59 -22.04
CA ARG A 109 9.36 16.86 -23.23
C ARG A 109 9.39 18.36 -23.47
N ASP A 110 10.52 18.83 -23.95
CA ASP A 110 10.75 20.21 -24.40
C ASP A 110 10.83 20.31 -25.94
N ARG A 111 10.98 19.16 -26.60
CA ARG A 111 11.01 18.99 -28.05
C ARG A 111 10.25 17.74 -28.48
N CYS A 112 9.81 17.75 -29.72
CA CYS A 112 9.15 16.61 -30.35
C CYS A 112 9.97 16.11 -31.56
N ALA A 113 9.98 14.79 -31.76
CA ALA A 113 10.44 14.17 -33.00
C ALA A 113 9.28 13.63 -33.84
N SER A 114 8.08 13.57 -33.28
CA SER A 114 6.88 13.00 -33.89
C SER A 114 5.64 13.55 -33.18
N SER A 115 4.49 13.53 -33.85
CA SER A 115 3.27 14.19 -33.34
C SER A 115 2.63 13.49 -32.13
N ASP A 116 2.94 12.22 -31.87
CA ASP A 116 2.57 11.50 -30.64
C ASP A 116 3.30 12.01 -29.38
N GLN A 117 4.32 12.84 -29.57
CA GLN A 117 5.03 13.51 -28.48
C GLN A 117 4.43 14.87 -28.12
N CYS A 118 3.38 15.27 -28.84
CA CYS A 118 2.60 16.46 -28.56
C CYS A 118 1.28 16.09 -27.89
N ASP A 119 0.73 17.02 -27.12
CA ASP A 119 -0.64 16.89 -26.63
C ASP A 119 -1.63 16.77 -27.80
N SER A 120 -2.82 16.23 -27.51
CA SER A 120 -3.94 16.06 -28.43
C SER A 120 -4.28 17.30 -29.26
N SER A 121 -4.06 18.50 -28.71
CA SER A 121 -4.32 19.79 -29.34
C SER A 121 -3.19 20.30 -30.25
N ALA A 122 -2.07 19.58 -30.34
CA ALA A 122 -0.86 20.00 -31.06
C ALA A 122 -0.33 18.94 -32.03
N ARG A 123 0.56 19.37 -32.93
CA ARG A 123 1.32 18.53 -33.85
C ARG A 123 2.78 18.94 -33.82
N CYS A 124 3.65 17.98 -34.11
CA CYS A 124 5.08 18.26 -34.14
C CYS A 124 5.46 18.92 -35.46
N ASP A 125 5.99 20.15 -35.37
CA ASP A 125 6.69 20.78 -36.48
C ASP A 125 8.12 20.21 -36.54
N ILE A 126 8.30 19.16 -37.35
CA ILE A 126 9.55 18.40 -37.44
C ILE A 126 10.80 19.28 -37.69
N PRO A 127 10.76 20.29 -38.58
CA PRO A 127 11.90 21.20 -38.78
C PRO A 127 12.34 21.96 -37.53
N SER A 128 11.41 22.44 -36.70
CA SER A 128 11.73 23.18 -35.48
C SER A 128 11.85 22.28 -34.24
N GLY A 129 11.28 21.08 -34.29
CA GLY A 129 11.15 20.16 -33.16
C GLY A 129 10.20 20.68 -32.09
N THR A 130 9.25 21.54 -32.46
CA THR A 130 8.30 22.16 -31.51
C THR A 130 6.88 21.66 -31.72
N CYS A 131 6.12 21.53 -30.63
CA CYS A 131 4.70 21.22 -30.71
C CYS A 131 3.91 22.51 -30.96
N ILE A 132 3.24 22.59 -32.11
CA ILE A 132 2.43 23.73 -32.53
C ILE A 132 0.94 23.37 -32.46
N ALA A 133 0.11 24.32 -32.01
CA ALA A 133 -1.33 24.12 -31.91
C ALA A 133 -1.95 23.84 -33.27
N VAL A 134 -2.87 22.88 -33.34
CA VAL A 134 -3.65 22.62 -34.55
C VAL A 134 -4.90 23.50 -34.52
N PRO A 135 -5.17 24.31 -35.56
CA PRO A 135 -6.41 25.06 -35.62
C PRO A 135 -7.61 24.11 -35.63
N GLN A 136 -8.55 24.34 -34.72
CA GLN A 136 -9.79 23.58 -34.62
C GLN A 136 -10.69 24.04 -35.80
N SER A 137 -10.96 23.13 -36.74
CA SER A 137 -11.85 23.34 -37.88
C SER A 137 -13.32 23.23 -37.48
#